data_AF-A0A3M8G379-F1
#
_entry.id   AF-A0A3M8G379-F1
#
_cell.length_a   1.000
_cell.length_b   1.000
_cell.length_c   1.000
_cell.angle_alpha   90.00
_cell.angle_beta   90.00
_cell.angle_gamma   90.00
#
_symmetry.space_group_name_H-M   'P 1'
#
loop_
_entity.id
_entity.type
_entity.pdbx_description
1 polymer ?
#
loop_
_entity_poly.entity_id
_entity_poly.type
_entity_poly.pdbx_seq_one_letter_code
_entity_poly.pdbx_strand_id
1 'polypeptide(L)'
;MQTLPFNIPKSLSSYVEKFETDPEGSTKKLAKLIHKRDPDAVGHFLLAWFYHLQGQNQLAIKEALIAKTYAPGSPLMEHLHYFLIHPELFEARVPSTNYSSQRKLQQASRTSPILDLDRLIELLEEVESQRIQIPLGNEDANDEDLSEDSSDVGDIVSETLAKIHEKQGNRSEAIKMYERLITLNEDKAEIYSSQISKLQED
;
A
#
# COMPACT_ATOMS: atom_id res chain seq x y z
N MET A 1 26.61 3.66 -20.90
CA MET A 1 25.41 3.65 -20.02
C MET A 1 25.38 4.83 -19.06
N GLN A 2 24.20 5.28 -18.64
CA GLN A 2 24.02 6.19 -17.48
C GLN A 2 24.64 5.55 -16.22
N THR A 3 25.35 6.33 -15.43
CA THR A 3 25.97 5.87 -14.19
C THR A 3 24.88 5.57 -13.17
N LEU A 4 24.73 4.29 -12.80
CA LEU A 4 23.80 3.92 -11.73
C LEU A 4 24.29 4.54 -10.41
N PRO A 5 23.46 5.24 -9.64
CA PRO A 5 23.88 5.97 -8.44
C PRO A 5 24.08 5.08 -7.21
N PHE A 6 24.24 3.76 -7.42
CA PHE A 6 24.48 2.79 -6.36
C PHE A 6 25.59 1.83 -6.77
N ASN A 7 26.30 1.32 -5.77
CA ASN A 7 27.43 0.43 -5.98
C ASN A 7 26.94 -0.96 -6.40
N ILE A 8 27.24 -1.36 -7.63
CA ILE A 8 26.92 -2.69 -8.14
C ILE A 8 27.97 -3.68 -7.62
N PRO A 9 27.57 -4.82 -7.05
CA PRO A 9 28.52 -5.86 -6.65
C PRO A 9 29.46 -6.23 -7.81
N LYS A 10 30.76 -6.40 -7.51
CA LYS A 10 31.78 -6.73 -8.52
C LYS A 10 31.40 -7.95 -9.38
N SER A 11 30.70 -8.94 -8.80
CA SER A 11 30.21 -10.11 -9.53
C SER A 11 29.23 -9.77 -10.67
N LEU A 12 28.45 -8.71 -10.53
CA LEU A 12 27.40 -8.32 -11.47
C LEU A 12 27.86 -7.26 -12.48
N SER A 13 28.88 -6.46 -12.13
CA SER A 13 29.46 -5.42 -13.00
C SER A 13 29.83 -5.92 -14.42
N SER A 14 30.43 -7.12 -14.51
CA SER A 14 30.83 -7.71 -15.79
C SER A 14 29.68 -8.00 -16.75
N TYR A 15 28.45 -8.18 -16.24
CA TYR A 15 27.27 -8.39 -17.07
C TYR A 15 26.74 -7.09 -17.65
N VAL A 16 26.88 -5.99 -16.90
CA VAL A 16 26.50 -4.64 -17.34
C VAL A 16 27.42 -4.19 -18.48
N GLU A 17 28.72 -4.39 -18.35
CA GLU A 17 29.69 -4.08 -19.41
C GLU A 17 29.42 -4.90 -20.68
N LYS A 18 29.18 -6.21 -20.53
CA LYS A 18 28.92 -7.11 -21.66
C LYS A 18 27.58 -6.86 -22.33
N PHE A 19 26.62 -6.27 -21.62
CA PHE A 19 25.30 -5.96 -22.18
C PHE A 19 25.38 -4.93 -23.32
N GLU A 20 26.35 -4.00 -23.29
CA GLU A 20 26.55 -3.05 -24.40
C GLU A 20 26.99 -3.75 -25.70
N THR A 21 27.67 -4.90 -25.59
CA THR A 21 28.18 -5.65 -26.75
C THR A 21 27.20 -6.74 -27.22
N ASP A 22 26.60 -7.46 -26.28
CA ASP A 22 25.68 -8.58 -26.54
C ASP A 22 24.52 -8.56 -25.52
N PRO A 23 23.41 -7.88 -25.84
CA PRO A 23 22.31 -7.68 -24.89
C PRO A 23 21.58 -9.00 -24.59
N GLU A 24 21.30 -9.83 -25.59
CA GLU A 24 20.55 -11.07 -25.41
C GLU A 24 21.36 -12.18 -24.71
N GLY A 25 22.65 -12.31 -25.03
CA GLY A 25 23.49 -13.31 -24.38
C GLY A 25 23.77 -12.93 -22.94
N SER A 26 23.92 -11.63 -22.64
CA SER A 26 24.16 -11.13 -21.29
C SER A 26 22.94 -11.32 -20.39
N THR A 27 21.72 -11.07 -20.88
CA THR A 27 20.48 -11.35 -20.11
C THR A 27 20.33 -12.82 -19.79
N LYS A 28 20.50 -13.71 -20.78
CA LYS A 28 20.39 -15.17 -20.58
C LYS A 28 21.41 -15.68 -19.56
N LYS A 29 22.65 -15.17 -19.59
CA LYS A 29 23.69 -15.55 -18.63
C LYS A 29 23.39 -15.01 -17.22
N LEU A 30 22.89 -13.78 -17.12
CA LEU A 30 22.48 -13.19 -15.85
C LEU A 30 21.29 -13.94 -15.24
N ALA A 31 20.27 -14.28 -16.03
CA ALA A 31 19.13 -15.09 -15.59
C ALA A 31 19.57 -16.44 -15.03
N LYS A 32 20.48 -17.13 -15.72
CA LYS A 32 21.04 -18.40 -15.26
C LYS A 32 21.84 -18.26 -13.97
N LEU A 33 22.55 -17.15 -13.78
CA LEU A 33 23.29 -16.90 -12.55
C LEU A 33 22.32 -16.70 -11.37
N ILE A 34 21.30 -15.87 -11.56
CA ILE A 34 20.31 -15.55 -10.52
C ILE A 34 19.50 -16.79 -10.14
N HIS A 35 19.09 -17.62 -11.09
CA HIS A 35 18.41 -18.88 -10.78
C HIS A 35 19.29 -19.91 -10.05
N LYS A 36 20.62 -19.80 -10.13
CA LYS A 36 21.57 -20.73 -9.49
C LYS A 36 22.07 -20.25 -8.13
N ARG A 37 22.02 -18.95 -7.86
CA ARG A 37 22.53 -18.33 -6.64
C ARG A 37 21.36 -17.99 -5.71
N ASP A 38 21.63 -17.79 -4.42
CA ASP A 38 20.62 -17.27 -3.49
C ASP A 38 19.97 -15.99 -4.03
N PRO A 39 18.69 -15.76 -3.70
CA PRO A 39 17.94 -14.62 -4.21
C PRO A 39 18.61 -13.29 -3.88
N ASP A 40 18.90 -12.51 -4.92
CA ASP A 40 19.60 -11.23 -4.84
C ASP A 40 18.74 -10.11 -5.45
N ALA A 41 18.35 -9.14 -4.62
CA ALA A 41 17.51 -8.01 -5.02
C ALA A 41 18.16 -7.19 -6.16
N VAL A 42 19.49 -7.01 -6.13
CA VAL A 42 20.22 -6.24 -7.15
C VAL A 42 20.32 -7.02 -8.47
N GLY A 43 20.45 -8.35 -8.39
CA GLY A 43 20.44 -9.21 -9.56
C GLY A 43 19.12 -9.13 -10.32
N HIS A 44 18.00 -9.33 -9.60
CA HIS A 44 16.65 -9.22 -10.20
C HIS A 44 16.36 -7.81 -10.73
N PHE A 45 16.85 -6.76 -10.06
CA PHE A 45 16.79 -5.39 -10.56
C PHE A 45 17.49 -5.24 -11.92
N LEU A 46 18.73 -5.70 -12.04
CA LEU A 46 19.49 -5.59 -13.29
C LEU A 46 18.84 -6.38 -14.42
N LEU A 47 18.26 -7.54 -14.09
CA LEU A 47 17.55 -8.36 -15.06
C LEU A 47 16.27 -7.67 -15.55
N ALA A 48 15.50 -7.05 -14.63
CA ALA A 48 14.34 -6.24 -14.97
C ALA A 48 14.71 -5.07 -15.88
N TRP A 49 15.81 -4.37 -15.56
CA TRP A 49 16.34 -3.28 -16.35
C TRP A 49 16.73 -3.74 -17.76
N PHE A 50 17.44 -4.86 -17.88
CA PHE A 50 17.83 -5.40 -19.17
C PHE A 50 16.63 -5.80 -20.02
N TYR A 51 15.59 -6.41 -19.44
CA TYR A 51 14.36 -6.71 -20.17
C TYR A 51 13.62 -5.46 -20.61
N HIS A 52 13.63 -4.40 -19.79
CA HIS A 52 13.04 -3.12 -20.16
C HIS A 52 13.77 -2.50 -21.37
N LEU A 53 15.11 -2.48 -21.36
CA LEU A 53 15.91 -2.01 -22.51
C LEU A 53 15.69 -2.85 -23.79
N GLN A 54 15.32 -4.12 -23.64
CA GLN A 54 14.98 -5.01 -24.76
C GLN A 54 13.50 -4.92 -25.19
N GLY A 55 12.70 -4.04 -24.57
CA GLY A 55 11.27 -3.89 -24.85
C GLY A 55 10.37 -5.01 -24.29
N GLN A 56 10.92 -5.94 -23.50
CA GLN A 56 10.20 -7.06 -22.90
C GLN A 56 9.54 -6.65 -21.58
N ASN A 57 8.59 -5.73 -21.65
CA ASN A 57 8.02 -5.06 -20.48
C ASN A 57 7.35 -6.00 -19.48
N GLN A 58 6.69 -7.07 -19.94
CA GLN A 58 6.04 -8.03 -19.03
C GLN A 58 7.06 -8.77 -18.15
N LEU A 59 8.18 -9.19 -18.73
CA LEU A 59 9.27 -9.85 -18.00
C LEU A 59 10.00 -8.87 -17.09
N ALA A 60 10.18 -7.63 -17.54
CA ALA A 60 10.75 -6.57 -16.72
C ALA A 60 9.93 -6.34 -15.44
N ILE A 61 8.60 -6.22 -15.56
CA ILE A 61 7.70 -5.99 -14.41
C ILE A 61 7.77 -7.17 -13.44
N LYS A 62 7.72 -8.41 -13.93
CA LYS A 62 7.78 -9.61 -13.08
C LYS A 62 9.04 -9.61 -12.20
N GLU A 63 10.18 -9.33 -12.82
CA GLU A 63 11.48 -9.38 -12.16
C GLU A 63 11.69 -8.17 -11.24
N ALA A 64 11.10 -7.02 -11.58
CA ALA A 64 11.04 -5.85 -10.72
C ALA A 64 10.23 -6.12 -9.44
N LEU A 65 9.08 -6.79 -9.55
CA LEU A 65 8.29 -7.18 -8.39
C LEU A 65 9.07 -8.12 -7.48
N ILE A 66 9.76 -9.11 -8.06
CA ILE A 66 10.63 -10.01 -7.31
C ILE A 66 11.74 -9.23 -6.58
N ALA A 67 12.42 -8.31 -7.26
CA ALA A 67 13.42 -7.44 -6.65
C ALA A 67 12.86 -6.66 -5.45
N LYS A 68 11.63 -6.12 -5.59
CA LYS A 68 10.89 -5.44 -4.51
C LYS A 68 10.55 -6.35 -3.34
N THR A 69 10.18 -7.61 -3.59
CA THR A 69 9.91 -8.56 -2.50
C THR A 69 11.16 -8.89 -1.68
N TYR A 70 12.35 -8.88 -2.29
CA TYR A 70 13.61 -9.16 -1.60
C TYR A 70 14.15 -7.99 -0.78
N ALA A 71 13.85 -6.74 -1.16
CA ALA A 71 14.34 -5.56 -0.45
C ALA A 71 13.29 -4.45 -0.30
N PRO A 72 12.11 -4.73 0.31
CA PRO A 72 10.95 -3.83 0.28
C PRO A 72 11.17 -2.51 1.02
N GLY A 73 12.06 -2.46 2.03
CA GLY A 73 12.41 -1.25 2.79
C GLY A 73 13.69 -0.57 2.33
N SER A 74 14.26 -0.99 1.19
CA SER A 74 15.39 -0.26 0.62
C SER A 74 14.87 0.96 -0.17
N PRO A 75 15.47 2.15 -0.01
CA PRO A 75 14.98 3.37 -0.67
C PRO A 75 14.84 3.24 -2.19
N LEU A 76 15.75 2.47 -2.80
CA LEU A 76 15.73 2.16 -4.23
C LEU A 76 14.49 1.32 -4.60
N MET A 77 14.25 0.23 -3.87
CA MET A 77 13.26 -0.76 -4.27
C MET A 77 11.83 -0.37 -3.92
N GLU A 78 11.64 0.50 -2.92
CA GLU A 78 10.35 1.17 -2.66
C GLU A 78 9.83 1.89 -3.92
N HIS A 79 10.73 2.57 -4.63
CA HIS A 79 10.42 3.42 -5.78
C HIS A 79 10.84 2.80 -7.12
N LEU A 80 11.15 1.49 -7.16
CA LEU A 80 11.66 0.82 -8.35
C LEU A 80 10.78 1.06 -9.60
N HIS A 81 9.47 0.93 -9.42
CA HIS A 81 8.51 1.12 -10.52
C HIS A 81 8.62 2.52 -11.14
N TYR A 82 8.81 3.55 -10.29
CA TYR A 82 8.98 4.92 -10.74
C TYR A 82 10.27 5.09 -11.57
N PHE A 83 11.38 4.49 -11.13
CA PHE A 83 12.65 4.54 -11.88
C PHE A 83 12.61 3.80 -13.22
N LEU A 84 11.81 2.75 -13.34
CA LEU A 84 11.62 2.05 -14.61
C LEU A 84 10.79 2.87 -15.62
N ILE A 85 9.86 3.70 -15.15
CA ILE A 85 9.06 4.57 -16.01
C ILE A 85 9.83 5.86 -16.35
N HIS A 86 10.65 6.33 -15.42
CA HIS A 86 11.39 7.58 -15.52
C HIS A 86 12.90 7.35 -15.32
N PRO A 87 13.59 6.77 -16.31
CA PRO A 87 15.02 6.48 -16.22
C PRO A 87 15.85 7.76 -16.01
N GLU A 88 15.38 8.89 -16.53
CA GLU A 88 16.04 10.20 -16.43
C GLU A 88 15.99 10.80 -15.00
N LEU A 89 15.09 10.31 -14.13
CA LEU A 89 14.84 10.88 -12.80
C LEU A 89 15.60 10.18 -11.67
N PHE A 90 16.57 9.32 -11.99
CA PHE A 90 17.45 8.71 -10.99
C PHE A 90 18.25 9.75 -10.17
N GLU A 91 18.45 10.95 -10.73
CA GLU A 91 19.11 12.08 -10.06
C GLU A 91 18.15 13.07 -9.36
N ALA A 92 16.84 12.81 -9.37
CA ALA A 92 15.91 13.68 -8.66
C ALA A 92 16.24 13.65 -7.16
N ARG A 93 16.52 14.83 -6.58
CA ARG A 93 16.81 15.00 -5.15
C ARG A 93 15.66 14.43 -4.32
N VAL A 94 15.77 13.19 -3.90
CA VAL A 94 14.85 12.60 -2.94
C VAL A 94 15.05 13.38 -1.65
N PRO A 95 14.01 14.08 -1.13
CA PRO A 95 14.14 14.72 0.17
C PRO A 95 14.49 13.62 1.15
N SER A 96 15.69 13.67 1.73
CA SER A 96 16.04 12.84 2.86
C SER A 96 15.23 13.34 4.04
N THR A 97 13.94 13.01 4.06
CA THR A 97 13.23 12.96 5.32
C THR A 97 13.90 11.81 6.05
N ASN A 98 14.97 12.12 6.78
CA ASN A 98 15.46 11.24 7.82
C ASN A 98 14.20 10.92 8.62
N TYR A 99 13.70 9.69 8.49
CA TYR A 99 12.76 9.14 9.44
C TYR A 99 13.54 9.04 10.74
N SER A 100 13.69 10.18 11.41
CA SER A 100 14.09 10.25 12.79
C SER A 100 13.17 9.26 13.49
N SER A 101 13.77 8.20 14.01
CA SER A 101 13.10 7.16 14.80
C SER A 101 12.55 7.71 16.13
N GLN A 102 12.50 9.03 16.26
CA GLN A 102 11.95 9.78 17.38
C GLN A 102 11.15 10.97 16.85
N ARG A 103 10.10 10.74 16.06
CA ARG A 103 8.95 11.64 16.14
C ARG A 103 8.22 11.31 17.44
N LYS A 104 8.69 11.87 18.56
CA LYS A 104 7.73 12.24 19.61
C LYS A 104 6.72 13.11 18.87
N LEU A 105 5.48 12.63 18.72
CA LEU A 105 4.40 13.51 18.34
C LEU A 105 4.40 14.62 19.38
N GLN A 106 4.99 15.77 19.05
CA GLN A 106 4.49 17.00 19.60
C GLN A 106 3.07 17.05 19.07
N GLN A 107 2.13 16.66 19.92
CA GLN A 107 0.74 17.03 19.79
C GLN A 107 0.76 18.55 19.73
N ALA A 108 0.96 19.08 18.52
CA ALA A 108 0.55 20.41 18.21
C ALA A 108 -0.92 20.43 18.62
N SER A 109 -1.26 21.33 19.53
CA SER A 109 -2.61 21.78 19.80
C SER A 109 -3.18 22.38 18.51
N ARG A 110 -3.39 21.53 17.51
CA ARG A 110 -4.24 21.79 16.37
C ARG A 110 -5.62 21.49 16.88
N THR A 111 -6.29 22.51 17.38
CA THR A 111 -7.75 22.53 17.39
C THR A 111 -8.17 22.22 15.96
N SER A 112 -8.70 21.03 15.74
CA SER A 112 -9.22 20.63 14.44
C SER A 112 -10.31 21.62 14.03
N PRO A 113 -10.44 21.96 12.73
CA PRO A 113 -11.53 22.82 12.24
C PRO A 113 -12.93 22.22 12.46
N ILE A 114 -13.01 20.99 12.99
CA ILE A 114 -14.25 20.31 13.41
C ILE A 114 -14.78 20.84 14.75
N LEU A 115 -13.94 21.50 15.57
CA LEU A 115 -14.37 22.03 16.88
C LEU A 115 -15.06 23.40 16.79
N ASP A 116 -15.03 24.06 15.63
CA ASP A 116 -15.61 25.39 15.43
C ASP A 116 -16.89 25.27 14.60
N LEU A 117 -17.97 24.86 15.28
CA LEU A 117 -19.26 24.53 14.67
C LEU A 117 -19.85 25.69 13.86
N ASP A 118 -19.68 26.92 14.32
CA ASP A 118 -20.20 28.13 13.67
C ASP A 118 -19.58 28.34 12.28
N ARG A 119 -18.28 28.05 12.14
CA ARG A 119 -17.56 28.15 10.87
C ARG A 119 -17.95 27.05 9.88
N LEU A 120 -18.33 25.88 10.41
CA LEU A 120 -18.81 24.75 9.62
C LEU A 120 -20.24 25.02 9.10
N ILE A 121 -21.07 25.68 9.91
CA ILE A 121 -22.40 26.14 9.52
C ILE A 121 -22.30 27.19 8.40
N GLU A 122 -21.41 28.18 8.55
CA GLU A 122 -21.18 29.21 7.52
C GLU A 122 -20.74 28.60 6.17
N LEU A 123 -19.82 27.62 6.20
CA LEU A 123 -19.37 26.91 5.00
C LEU A 123 -20.46 26.07 4.34
N LEU A 124 -21.35 25.45 5.12
CA LEU A 124 -22.45 24.65 4.58
C LEU A 124 -23.56 25.54 4.01
N GLU A 125 -23.84 26.67 4.65
CA GLU A 125 -24.81 27.67 4.18
C GLU A 125 -24.37 28.32 2.86
N GLU A 126 -23.06 28.62 2.71
CA GLU A 126 -22.50 29.10 1.44
C GLU A 126 -22.68 28.07 0.31
N VAL A 127 -22.49 26.77 0.60
CA VAL A 127 -22.59 25.68 -0.40
C VAL A 127 -24.03 25.39 -0.79
N GLU A 128 -25.00 25.49 0.13
CA GLU A 128 -26.43 25.31 -0.21
C GLU A 128 -26.95 26.39 -1.17
N SER A 129 -26.41 27.60 -1.11
CA SER A 129 -26.79 28.71 -2.01
C SER A 129 -26.39 28.48 -3.47
N GLN A 130 -25.53 27.50 -3.76
CA GLN A 130 -25.02 27.16 -5.10
C GLN A 130 -25.61 25.87 -5.69
N ARG A 131 -26.80 25.42 -5.23
CA ARG A 131 -27.49 24.30 -5.89
C ARG A 131 -27.81 24.65 -7.35
N ILE A 132 -27.13 23.96 -8.26
CA ILE A 132 -27.41 23.96 -9.69
C ILE A 132 -28.78 23.29 -9.89
N GLN A 133 -29.78 24.05 -10.36
CA GLN A 133 -31.01 23.46 -10.88
C GLN A 133 -30.72 22.87 -12.26
N ILE A 134 -30.48 21.56 -12.30
CA ILE A 134 -30.30 20.81 -13.55
C ILE A 134 -31.70 20.59 -14.14
N PRO A 135 -31.99 21.02 -15.38
CA PRO A 135 -33.28 20.75 -16.01
C PRO A 135 -33.40 19.25 -16.27
N LEU A 136 -34.48 18.63 -15.75
CA LEU A 136 -34.81 17.23 -16.02
C LEU A 136 -35.03 17.03 -17.52
N GLY A 137 -33.99 16.54 -18.20
CA GLY A 137 -34.05 15.94 -19.52
C GLY A 137 -33.83 14.44 -19.35
N ASN A 138 -34.89 13.68 -19.65
CA ASN A 138 -35.02 12.22 -19.57
C ASN A 138 -33.75 11.44 -19.93
N GLU A 139 -33.38 10.48 -19.09
CA GLU A 139 -32.97 9.11 -19.45
C GLU A 139 -32.73 8.30 -18.15
N ASP A 140 -33.70 7.43 -17.84
CA ASP A 140 -33.64 6.17 -17.08
C ASP A 140 -32.41 5.93 -16.17
N ALA A 141 -32.25 6.76 -15.13
CA ALA A 141 -31.53 6.34 -13.93
C ALA A 141 -32.53 5.60 -13.04
N ASN A 142 -32.37 4.28 -12.91
CA ASN A 142 -33.00 3.55 -11.82
C ASN A 142 -32.58 4.23 -10.50
N ASP A 143 -33.53 4.94 -9.90
CA ASP A 143 -33.43 5.56 -8.57
C ASP A 143 -33.62 4.46 -7.52
N GLU A 144 -32.92 3.33 -7.69
CA GLU A 144 -32.91 2.25 -6.73
C GLU A 144 -32.10 2.74 -5.53
N ASP A 145 -32.75 2.83 -4.38
CA ASP A 145 -32.15 3.20 -3.12
C ASP A 145 -31.17 2.10 -2.69
N LEU A 146 -29.93 2.17 -3.19
CA LEU A 146 -28.84 1.23 -2.87
C LEU A 146 -28.33 1.37 -1.42
N SER A 147 -28.99 2.18 -0.58
CA SER A 147 -28.63 2.28 0.84
C SER A 147 -28.81 0.94 1.56
N GLU A 148 -29.81 0.14 1.17
CA GLU A 148 -30.05 -1.19 1.74
C GLU A 148 -28.92 -2.18 1.38
N ASP A 149 -28.47 -2.22 0.12
CA ASP A 149 -27.36 -3.09 -0.33
C ASP A 149 -26.02 -2.74 0.35
N SER A 150 -25.84 -1.48 0.77
CA SER A 150 -24.63 -1.06 1.50
C SER A 150 -24.59 -1.54 2.95
N SER A 151 -25.75 -1.88 3.53
CA SER A 151 -25.84 -2.37 4.90
C SER A 151 -25.36 -3.82 5.08
N ASP A 152 -25.34 -4.59 3.99
CA ASP A 152 -24.85 -5.99 3.96
C ASP A 152 -23.33 -6.11 4.11
N VAL A 153 -22.58 -5.00 4.01
CA VAL A 153 -21.15 -4.96 4.38
C VAL A 153 -20.96 -5.07 5.92
N GLY A 154 -22.04 -4.95 6.69
CA GLY A 154 -22.07 -5.09 8.15
C GLY A 154 -21.79 -6.50 8.69
N ASP A 155 -21.70 -7.52 7.83
CA ASP A 155 -21.48 -8.91 8.23
C ASP A 155 -20.00 -9.37 8.19
N ILE A 156 -19.07 -8.46 7.92
CA ILE A 156 -17.64 -8.76 8.01
C ILE A 156 -17.21 -8.87 9.47
N VAL A 157 -17.18 -10.09 9.99
CA VAL A 157 -16.70 -10.39 11.34
C VAL A 157 -15.23 -10.81 11.28
N SER A 158 -14.33 -10.02 11.90
CA SER A 158 -12.92 -10.38 12.03
C SER A 158 -12.37 -10.07 13.42
N GLU A 159 -11.36 -10.84 13.86
CA GLU A 159 -10.68 -10.62 15.14
C GLU A 159 -10.10 -9.21 15.24
N THR A 160 -9.56 -8.68 14.14
CA THR A 160 -9.00 -7.33 14.09
C THR A 160 -10.07 -6.26 14.26
N LEU A 161 -11.23 -6.44 13.63
CA LEU A 161 -12.34 -5.51 13.76
C LEU A 161 -12.87 -5.50 15.20
N ALA A 162 -13.07 -6.66 15.83
CA ALA A 162 -13.49 -6.76 17.22
C ALA A 162 -12.54 -6.01 18.17
N LYS A 163 -11.22 -6.16 17.99
CA LYS A 163 -10.18 -5.43 18.74
C LYS A 163 -10.20 -3.92 18.49
N ILE A 164 -10.59 -3.46 17.30
CA ILE A 164 -10.73 -2.04 16.99
C ILE A 164 -11.92 -1.46 17.78
N HIS A 165 -13.07 -2.14 17.77
CA HIS A 165 -14.25 -1.71 18.54
C HIS A 165 -13.98 -1.68 20.05
N GLU A 166 -13.23 -2.66 20.59
CA GLU A 166 -12.75 -2.64 21.98
C GLU A 166 -11.94 -1.37 22.28
N LYS A 167 -10.95 -1.05 21.45
CA LYS A 167 -10.10 0.14 21.62
C LYS A 167 -10.83 1.47 21.45
N GLN A 168 -11.89 1.48 20.66
CA GLN A 168 -12.74 2.65 20.45
C GLN A 168 -13.75 2.86 21.59
N GLY A 169 -13.86 1.92 22.53
CA GLY A 169 -14.83 1.97 23.62
C GLY A 169 -16.23 1.47 23.22
N ASN A 170 -16.40 0.98 21.99
CA ASN A 170 -17.65 0.41 21.48
C ASN A 170 -17.82 -1.04 21.96
N ARG A 171 -17.90 -1.25 23.28
CA ARG A 171 -17.90 -2.58 23.91
C ARG A 171 -19.04 -3.48 23.43
N SER A 172 -20.23 -2.93 23.22
CA SER A 172 -21.40 -3.68 22.75
C SER A 172 -21.20 -4.29 21.37
N GLU A 173 -20.51 -3.58 20.47
CA GLU A 173 -20.20 -4.08 19.13
C GLU A 173 -19.08 -5.11 19.17
N ALA A 174 -18.05 -4.89 19.99
CA ALA A 174 -16.97 -5.85 20.20
C ALA A 174 -17.51 -7.20 20.71
N ILE A 175 -18.40 -7.19 21.71
CA ILE A 175 -19.00 -8.42 22.25
C ILE A 175 -19.79 -9.18 21.17
N LYS A 176 -20.66 -8.50 20.42
CA LYS A 176 -21.41 -9.12 19.31
C LYS A 176 -20.49 -9.75 18.26
N MET A 177 -19.39 -9.09 17.93
CA MET A 177 -18.40 -9.62 17.00
C MET A 177 -17.70 -10.87 17.56
N TYR A 178 -17.32 -10.87 18.84
CA TYR A 178 -16.72 -12.05 19.49
C TYR A 178 -17.69 -13.23 19.60
N GLU A 179 -18.97 -12.98 19.90
CA GLU A 179 -20.01 -14.02 19.90
C GLU A 179 -20.15 -14.67 18.52
N ARG A 180 -20.15 -13.87 17.45
CA ARG A 180 -20.13 -14.40 16.09
C ARG A 180 -18.83 -15.17 15.78
N LEU A 181 -17.67 -14.67 16.22
CA LEU A 181 -16.39 -15.37 16.03
C LEU A 181 -16.33 -16.73 16.72
N ILE A 182 -17.02 -16.90 17.85
CA ILE A 182 -17.17 -18.20 18.53
C ILE A 182 -17.92 -19.19 17.63
N THR A 183 -19.00 -18.75 16.99
CA THR A 183 -19.78 -19.63 16.09
C THR A 183 -19.01 -20.01 14.82
N LEU A 184 -18.12 -19.14 14.34
CA LEU A 184 -17.33 -19.37 13.13
C LEU A 184 -16.04 -20.16 13.39
N ASN A 185 -15.45 -20.03 14.59
CA ASN A 185 -14.16 -20.61 14.95
C ASN A 185 -14.21 -21.24 16.34
N GLU A 186 -14.72 -22.46 16.42
CA GLU A 186 -14.86 -23.22 17.68
C GLU A 186 -13.50 -23.41 18.39
N ASP A 187 -12.40 -23.60 17.64
CA ASP A 187 -11.04 -23.80 18.19
C ASP A 187 -10.55 -22.64 19.08
N LYS A 188 -11.07 -21.43 18.85
CA LYS A 188 -10.68 -20.21 19.58
C LYS A 188 -11.79 -19.72 20.52
N ALA A 189 -12.84 -20.50 20.71
CA ALA A 189 -14.01 -20.10 21.49
C ALA A 189 -13.64 -19.68 22.93
N GLU A 190 -12.72 -20.39 23.58
CA GLU A 190 -12.24 -20.07 24.93
C GLU A 190 -11.51 -18.71 25.00
N ILE A 191 -10.79 -18.35 23.94
CA ILE A 191 -10.08 -17.07 23.87
C ILE A 191 -11.07 -15.92 23.74
N TYR A 192 -12.08 -16.08 22.87
CA TYR A 192 -13.10 -15.07 22.65
C TYR A 192 -14.03 -14.92 23.87
N SER A 193 -14.40 -16.01 24.53
CA SER A 193 -15.20 -15.94 25.77
C SER A 193 -14.47 -15.20 26.88
N SER A 194 -13.16 -15.42 27.05
CA SER A 194 -12.34 -14.64 27.99
C SER A 194 -12.29 -13.15 27.64
N GLN A 195 -12.25 -12.80 26.35
CA GLN A 195 -12.28 -11.39 25.91
C GLN A 195 -13.65 -10.75 26.18
N ILE A 196 -14.75 -11.48 25.97
CA ILE A 196 -16.10 -11.03 26.31
C ILE A 196 -16.21 -10.76 27.82
N SER A 197 -15.74 -11.68 28.68
CA SER A 197 -15.81 -11.48 30.14
C SER A 197 -15.05 -10.24 30.59
N LYS A 198 -13.85 -9.98 30.03
CA LYS A 198 -13.09 -8.75 30.33
C LYS A 198 -13.86 -7.49 29.95
N LEU A 199 -14.51 -7.49 28.78
CA LEU A 199 -15.29 -6.35 28.30
C LEU A 199 -16.57 -6.12 29.11
N GLN A 200 -17.05 -7.12 29.84
CA GLN A 200 -18.23 -7.02 30.72
C GLN A 200 -17.87 -6.58 32.15
N GLU A 201 -16.64 -6.80 32.60
CA GLU A 201 -16.17 -6.42 33.95
C GLU A 201 -15.71 -4.96 34.04
N ASP A 202 -15.27 -4.36 32.94
CA ASP A 202 -14.88 -2.94 32.83
C ASP A 202 -16.06 -1.99 32.57
#